data_AF-A0A1I0XZ02-F1
#
_entry.id   AF-A0A1I0XZ02-F1
#
_cell.length_a   1.000
_cell.length_b   1.000
_cell.length_c   1.000
_cell.angle_alpha   90.00
_cell.angle_beta   90.00
_cell.angle_gamma   90.00
#
_symmetry.space_group_name_H-M   'P 1'
#
loop_
_entity.id
_entity.type
_entity.pdbx_description
1 polymer ?
#
loop_
_entity_poly.entity_id
_entity_poly.type
_entity_poly.pdbx_seq_one_letter_code
_entity_poly.pdbx_strand_id
1 'polypeptide(L)'
;MRVLLITDSLGCPRHEIDVKYTWTNKILSKYSNKVEVYTYCYPGLSADDININYVKFLKPDLIVLQVGVADACRRALSRNELFVIRHIPIIKRLVGLKILNPYTKCVDKYILSDGHHLNIKGDLDVFCAVDAAIETYLQEKNVHSL
;
A
#
# COMPACT_ATOMS: atom_id res chain seq x y z
N MET A 1 -3.70 14.13 9.93
CA MET A 1 -2.79 12.97 9.75
C MET A 1 -2.69 12.68 8.27
N ARG A 2 -1.49 12.47 7.76
CA ARG A 2 -1.19 12.19 6.34
C ARG A 2 -0.78 10.74 6.16
N VAL A 3 -1.47 10.02 5.27
CA VAL A 3 -1.17 8.64 4.91
C VAL A 3 -0.71 8.61 3.45
N LEU A 4 0.43 8.00 3.18
CA LEU A 4 0.92 7.73 1.83
C LEU A 4 0.79 6.24 1.51
N LEU A 5 -0.01 5.92 0.50
CA LEU A 5 -0.16 4.58 -0.05
C LEU A 5 0.78 4.45 -1.26
N ILE A 6 1.69 3.48 -1.24
CA ILE A 6 2.62 3.19 -2.33
C ILE A 6 2.31 1.79 -2.85
N THR A 7 2.06 1.66 -4.16
CA THR A 7 1.59 0.42 -4.80
C THR A 7 1.97 0.37 -6.28
N ASP A 8 2.06 -0.84 -6.83
CA ASP A 8 2.31 -1.08 -8.23
C ASP A 8 1.02 -0.93 -9.10
N SER A 9 0.90 -1.70 -10.18
CA SER A 9 -0.34 -1.76 -10.97
C SER A 9 -1.53 -2.29 -10.18
N LEU A 10 -1.33 -2.87 -8.99
CA LEU A 10 -2.41 -3.42 -8.21
C LEU A 10 -3.33 -2.38 -7.58
N GLY A 11 -2.82 -1.19 -7.25
CA GLY A 11 -3.63 -0.08 -6.76
C GLY A 11 -4.12 0.90 -7.83
N CYS A 12 -3.77 0.67 -9.09
CA CYS A 12 -4.25 1.47 -10.21
C CYS A 12 -5.70 1.08 -10.59
N PRO A 13 -6.57 2.05 -10.95
CA PRO A 13 -7.84 1.77 -11.61
C PRO A 13 -7.67 0.90 -12.87
N ARG A 14 -8.62 0.01 -13.15
CA ARG A 14 -8.59 -0.88 -14.32
C ARG A 14 -9.89 -0.82 -15.09
N HIS A 15 -9.90 -1.30 -16.33
CA HIS A 15 -11.09 -1.27 -17.18
C HIS A 15 -12.11 -2.36 -16.80
N GLU A 16 -11.63 -3.48 -16.27
CA GLU A 16 -12.40 -4.68 -15.95
C GLU A 16 -13.17 -4.55 -14.63
N ILE A 17 -12.76 -3.61 -13.77
CA ILE A 17 -13.33 -3.38 -12.44
C ILE A 17 -13.65 -1.89 -12.30
N ASP A 18 -14.93 -1.57 -12.02
CA ASP A 18 -15.34 -0.21 -11.70
C ASP A 18 -14.49 0.35 -10.54
N VAL A 19 -13.98 1.56 -10.73
CA VAL A 19 -13.05 2.25 -9.82
C VAL A 19 -13.53 2.20 -8.37
N LYS A 20 -14.85 2.28 -8.11
CA LYS A 20 -15.40 2.24 -6.75
C LYS A 20 -15.12 0.92 -5.99
N TYR A 21 -14.83 -0.16 -6.72
CA TYR A 21 -14.52 -1.45 -6.12
C TYR A 21 -13.03 -1.66 -5.87
N THR A 22 -12.17 -0.81 -6.44
CA THR A 22 -10.72 -0.86 -6.20
C THR A 22 -10.42 -0.54 -4.74
N TRP A 23 -9.43 -1.22 -4.17
CA TRP A 23 -9.07 -1.03 -2.77
C TRP A 23 -8.59 0.40 -2.48
N THR A 24 -7.87 1.03 -3.43
CA THR A 24 -7.41 2.41 -3.29
C THR A 24 -8.58 3.38 -3.20
N ASN A 25 -9.60 3.24 -4.05
CA ASN A 25 -10.79 4.08 -3.98
C ASN A 25 -11.60 3.84 -2.69
N LYS A 26 -11.70 2.58 -2.23
CA LYS A 26 -12.35 2.26 -0.96
C LYS A 26 -11.65 2.93 0.23
N ILE A 27 -10.31 2.93 0.26
CA ILE A 27 -9.54 3.62 1.30
C ILE A 27 -9.76 5.14 1.21
N LEU A 28 -9.63 5.73 0.01
CA LEU A 28 -9.87 7.16 -0.19
C LEU A 28 -11.28 7.58 0.27
N SER A 29 -12.29 6.78 -0.05
CA SER A 29 -13.69 7.04 0.31
C SER A 29 -13.95 6.87 1.81
N LYS A 30 -13.43 5.81 2.43
CA LYS A 30 -13.62 5.54 3.87
C LYS A 30 -12.99 6.63 4.75
N TYR A 31 -11.87 7.18 4.31
CA TYR A 31 -11.03 8.06 5.11
C TYR A 31 -11.09 9.54 4.73
N SER A 32 -11.87 9.91 3.71
CA SER A 32 -11.92 11.28 3.14
C SER A 32 -12.12 12.40 4.16
N ASN A 33 -12.85 12.13 5.24
CA ASN A 33 -13.19 13.11 6.28
C ASN A 33 -12.37 12.95 7.57
N LYS A 34 -11.42 12.01 7.61
CA LYS A 34 -10.66 11.65 8.82
C LYS A 34 -9.16 11.89 8.66
N VAL A 35 -8.60 11.53 7.51
CA VAL A 35 -7.16 11.59 7.25
C VAL A 35 -6.90 12.01 5.81
N GLU A 36 -5.78 12.68 5.57
CA GLU A 36 -5.33 13.07 4.24
C GLU A 36 -4.61 11.88 3.60
N VAL A 37 -5.25 11.22 2.65
CA VAL A 37 -4.71 10.05 1.96
C VAL A 37 -4.12 10.46 0.62
N TYR A 38 -2.87 10.10 0.39
CA TYR A 38 -2.15 10.27 -0.87
C TYR A 38 -1.84 8.90 -1.47
N THR A 39 -1.95 8.79 -2.79
CA THR A 39 -1.60 7.59 -3.53
C THR A 39 -0.38 7.83 -4.41
N TYR A 40 0.54 6.86 -4.42
CA TYR A 40 1.61 6.70 -5.38
C TYR A 40 1.40 5.33 -6.03
N CYS A 41 0.61 5.32 -7.10
CA CYS A 41 0.33 4.12 -7.89
C CYS A 41 1.13 4.21 -9.20
N TYR A 42 2.03 3.26 -9.44
CA TYR A 42 2.81 3.23 -10.68
C TYR A 42 2.93 1.79 -11.20
N PRO A 43 2.54 1.49 -12.45
CA PRO A 43 2.65 0.14 -12.97
C PRO A 43 4.10 -0.38 -12.94
N GLY A 44 4.31 -1.57 -12.37
CA GLY A 44 5.64 -2.16 -12.27
C GLY A 44 6.61 -1.46 -11.30
N LEU A 45 6.09 -0.66 -10.37
CA LEU A 45 6.87 0.06 -9.36
C LEU A 45 7.83 -0.88 -8.62
N SER A 46 9.13 -0.62 -8.74
CA SER A 46 10.17 -1.20 -7.90
C SER A 46 10.53 -0.26 -6.74
N ALA A 47 11.28 -0.74 -5.76
CA ALA A 47 11.72 0.12 -4.66
C ALA A 47 12.61 1.29 -5.13
N ASP A 48 13.35 1.11 -6.23
CA ASP A 48 14.22 2.13 -6.81
C ASP A 48 13.43 3.25 -7.51
N ASP A 49 12.19 2.97 -7.91
CA ASP A 49 11.29 3.95 -8.53
C ASP A 49 10.65 4.91 -7.50
N ILE A 50 10.81 4.64 -6.20
CA ILE A 50 10.22 5.46 -5.14
C ILE A 50 10.99 6.78 -5.04
N ASN A 51 10.37 7.87 -5.49
CA ASN A 51 10.92 9.21 -5.36
C ASN A 51 11.00 9.65 -3.88
N ILE A 52 12.17 9.50 -3.26
CA ILE A 52 12.40 9.88 -1.86
C ILE A 52 12.20 11.38 -1.59
N ASN A 53 12.44 12.24 -2.58
CA ASN A 53 12.22 13.68 -2.43
C ASN A 53 10.72 14.01 -2.37
N TYR A 54 9.89 13.25 -3.10
CA TYR A 54 8.44 13.36 -2.98
C TYR A 54 7.96 12.93 -1.58
N VAL A 55 8.45 11.80 -1.06
CA VAL A 55 8.13 11.35 0.31
C VAL A 55 8.55 12.39 1.37
N LYS A 56 9.75 12.97 1.21
CA LYS A 56 10.28 14.06 2.06
C LYS A 56 9.40 15.30 2.05
N PHE A 57 8.96 15.72 0.86
CA PHE A 57 8.09 16.88 0.68
C PHE A 57 6.72 16.63 1.33
N LEU A 58 6.16 15.44 1.09
CA LEU A 58 4.83 15.08 1.57
C LEU A 58 4.76 14.95 3.10
N LYS A 59 5.86 14.57 3.77
CA LYS A 59 5.94 14.34 5.22
C LYS A 59 4.76 13.49 5.75
N PRO A 60 4.56 12.27 5.22
CA PRO A 60 3.48 11.40 5.70
C PRO A 60 3.72 10.96 7.14
N ASP A 61 2.66 10.83 7.94
CA ASP A 61 2.70 10.23 9.27
C ASP A 61 2.76 8.69 9.18
N LEU A 62 2.12 8.12 8.15
CA LEU A 62 2.08 6.68 7.89
C LEU A 62 2.35 6.44 6.39
N ILE A 63 3.27 5.53 6.09
CA ILE A 63 3.48 4.98 4.75
C ILE A 63 3.01 3.53 4.75
N VAL A 64 2.07 3.22 3.88
CA VAL A 64 1.65 1.84 3.59
C VAL A 64 2.24 1.46 2.23
N LEU A 65 3.18 0.53 2.26
CA LEU A 65 3.78 -0.03 1.05
C LEU A 65 3.09 -1.36 0.76
N GLN A 66 2.29 -1.39 -0.29
CA GLN A 66 1.67 -2.60 -0.82
C GLN A 66 2.50 -3.10 -2.00
N VAL A 67 2.93 -4.37 -1.90
CA VAL A 67 3.88 -5.04 -2.81
C VAL A 67 3.37 -6.45 -3.14
N GLY A 68 3.60 -6.92 -4.38
CA GLY A 68 3.08 -8.19 -4.94
C GLY A 68 1.65 -8.06 -5.43
N VAL A 69 1.20 -8.64 -6.56
CA VAL A 69 1.18 -10.03 -7.05
C VAL A 69 2.40 -10.47 -7.86
N ALA A 70 3.06 -9.55 -8.57
CA ALA A 70 4.27 -9.85 -9.35
C ALA A 70 5.40 -10.41 -8.46
N ASP A 71 5.41 -10.00 -7.19
CA ASP A 71 6.33 -10.49 -6.17
C ASP A 71 5.92 -11.87 -5.60
N ALA A 72 4.63 -12.20 -5.61
CA ALA A 72 4.12 -13.51 -5.23
C ALA A 72 4.30 -14.55 -6.35
N CYS A 73 4.40 -14.10 -7.61
CA CYS A 73 4.64 -14.98 -8.76
C CYS A 73 6.12 -15.11 -9.16
N ARG A 74 7.05 -14.22 -8.80
CA ARG A 74 8.52 -14.45 -8.98
C ARG A 74 9.50 -13.43 -8.40
N ARG A 75 9.09 -12.32 -7.77
CA ARG A 75 10.00 -11.37 -7.11
C ARG A 75 9.68 -11.22 -5.63
N ALA A 76 10.08 -12.16 -4.77
CA ALA A 76 10.14 -11.80 -3.37
C ALA A 76 11.02 -10.55 -3.26
N LEU A 77 10.47 -9.41 -2.76
CA LEU A 77 11.22 -8.20 -2.43
C LEU A 77 12.60 -8.62 -1.92
N SER A 78 13.62 -8.33 -2.70
CA SER A 78 14.97 -8.76 -2.37
C SER A 78 15.34 -8.15 -1.02
N ARG A 79 16.22 -8.83 -0.27
CA ARG A 79 16.74 -8.26 0.99
C ARG A 79 17.28 -6.84 0.78
N ASN A 80 17.75 -6.52 -0.42
CA ASN A 80 18.26 -5.21 -0.80
C ASN A 80 17.15 -4.16 -0.92
N GLU A 81 16.01 -4.47 -1.51
CA GLU A 81 14.88 -3.54 -1.61
C GLU A 81 14.26 -3.27 -0.23
N LEU A 82 14.09 -4.33 0.58
CA LEU A 82 13.72 -4.20 1.99
C LEU A 82 14.75 -3.38 2.78
N PHE A 83 16.04 -3.52 2.46
CA PHE A 83 17.11 -2.73 3.06
C PHE A 83 17.01 -1.27 2.65
N VAL A 84 16.85 -0.94 1.36
CA VAL A 84 16.68 0.44 0.87
C VAL A 84 15.49 1.12 1.56
N ILE A 85 14.33 0.46 1.60
CA ILE A 85 13.12 0.97 2.27
C ILE A 85 13.38 1.23 3.77
N ARG A 86 14.08 0.31 4.45
CA ARG A 86 14.44 0.46 5.88
C ARG A 86 15.54 1.50 6.15
N HIS A 87 16.28 1.92 5.11
CA HIS A 87 17.36 2.91 5.21
C HIS A 87 16.95 4.31 4.74
N ILE A 88 15.69 4.51 4.31
CA ILE A 88 15.13 5.85 4.15
C ILE A 88 15.16 6.53 5.53
N PRO A 89 16.01 7.56 5.75
CA PRO A 89 16.33 8.07 7.09
C PRO A 89 15.11 8.61 7.86
N ILE A 90 14.05 8.97 7.13
CA ILE A 90 12.78 9.47 7.66
C ILE A 90 11.88 8.34 8.18
N ILE A 91 11.95 7.17 7.56
CA ILE A 91 11.13 6.00 7.90
C ILE A 91 11.53 5.41 9.26
N LYS A 92 12.79 5.57 9.69
CA LYS A 92 13.26 5.04 10.98
C LYS A 92 12.86 5.85 12.21
N ARG A 93 12.47 7.14 12.07
CA ARG A 93 12.40 8.06 13.22
C ARG A 93 11.08 8.81 13.38
N LEU A 94 10.26 8.93 12.32
CA LEU A 94 9.09 9.83 12.33
C LEU A 94 7.82 9.26 11.69
N VAL A 95 7.89 8.10 11.03
CA VAL A 95 6.81 7.61 10.16
C VAL A 95 6.50 6.15 10.47
N GLY A 96 5.23 5.81 10.66
CA GLY A 96 4.82 4.42 10.68
C GLY A 96 5.05 3.79 9.30
N LEU A 97 5.80 2.70 9.21
CA LEU A 97 5.92 1.92 7.96
C LEU A 97 5.23 0.57 8.13
N LYS A 98 4.29 0.28 7.24
CA LYS A 98 3.64 -1.04 7.16
C LYS A 98 3.86 -1.59 5.75
N ILE A 99 4.57 -2.72 5.67
CA ILE A 99 4.76 -3.47 4.44
C ILE A 99 3.71 -4.57 4.43
N LEU A 100 2.85 -4.56 3.41
CA LEU A 100 1.76 -5.52 3.27
C LEU A 100 2.00 -6.41 2.06
N ASN A 101 2.07 -7.72 2.31
CA ASN A 101 1.96 -8.74 1.28
C ASN A 101 0.77 -9.64 1.60
N PRO A 102 -0.44 -9.32 1.10
CA PRO A 102 -1.63 -10.09 1.40
C PRO A 102 -1.70 -11.45 0.66
N TYR A 103 -0.77 -11.76 -0.26
CA TYR A 103 -0.89 -12.89 -1.20
C TYR A 103 -0.14 -14.16 -0.79
N THR A 104 0.01 -14.41 0.50
CA THR A 104 1.01 -15.37 1.02
C THR A 104 0.84 -16.85 0.64
N LYS A 105 -0.30 -17.30 0.07
CA LYS A 105 -0.57 -18.76 -0.09
C LYS A 105 -1.32 -19.25 -1.32
N CYS A 106 -2.02 -18.42 -2.10
CA CYS A 106 -2.79 -18.93 -3.25
C CYS A 106 -3.16 -17.83 -4.25
N VAL A 107 -2.20 -17.49 -5.11
CA VAL A 107 -2.26 -16.34 -6.01
C VAL A 107 -3.43 -16.44 -7.00
N ASP A 108 -3.74 -17.64 -7.50
CA ASP A 108 -4.83 -17.88 -8.47
C ASP A 108 -6.23 -17.52 -7.96
N LYS A 109 -6.46 -17.53 -6.64
CA LYS A 109 -7.77 -17.17 -6.06
C LYS A 109 -8.00 -15.67 -5.97
N TYR A 110 -6.96 -14.87 -6.14
CA TYR A 110 -6.99 -13.43 -5.95
C TYR A 110 -6.81 -12.65 -7.24
N ILE A 111 -6.55 -13.35 -8.35
CA ILE A 111 -6.27 -12.75 -9.66
C ILE A 111 -7.41 -13.03 -10.65
N LEU A 112 -7.59 -12.13 -11.61
CA LEU A 112 -8.41 -12.29 -12.79
C LEU A 112 -7.84 -13.38 -13.72
N SER A 113 -8.60 -13.73 -14.77
CA SER A 113 -8.16 -14.69 -15.79
C SER A 113 -6.94 -14.22 -16.61
N ASP A 114 -6.55 -12.95 -16.47
CA ASP A 114 -5.36 -12.40 -17.13
C ASP A 114 -4.03 -12.80 -16.45
N GLY A 115 -4.09 -13.45 -15.29
CA GLY A 115 -2.91 -13.94 -14.57
C GLY A 115 -2.08 -12.87 -13.86
N HIS A 116 -2.50 -11.61 -13.84
CA HIS A 116 -1.71 -10.49 -13.31
C HIS A 116 -2.49 -9.56 -12.35
N HIS A 117 -3.78 -9.35 -12.57
CA HIS A 117 -4.56 -8.32 -11.87
C HIS A 117 -5.50 -8.89 -10.81
N LEU A 118 -5.75 -8.13 -9.74
CA LEU A 118 -6.68 -8.56 -8.68
C LEU A 118 -8.12 -8.71 -9.18
N ASN A 119 -8.78 -9.76 -8.70
CA ASN A 119 -10.23 -9.87 -8.72
C ASN A 119 -10.85 -9.16 -7.49
N ILE A 120 -12.18 -9.12 -7.41
CA ILE A 120 -12.91 -8.45 -6.32
C ILE A 120 -12.49 -8.93 -4.93
N LYS A 121 -12.18 -10.22 -4.78
CA LYS A 121 -11.72 -10.79 -3.51
C LYS A 121 -10.30 -10.30 -3.18
N GLY A 122 -9.41 -10.27 -4.17
CA GLY A 122 -8.07 -9.73 -4.03
C GLY A 122 -8.09 -8.26 -3.59
N ASP A 123 -8.92 -7.43 -4.23
CA ASP A 123 -9.14 -6.04 -3.82
C ASP A 123 -9.68 -5.93 -2.39
N LEU A 124 -10.62 -6.80 -1.99
CA LEU A 124 -11.16 -6.79 -0.63
C LEU A 124 -10.09 -7.12 0.42
N ASP A 125 -9.25 -8.11 0.17
CA ASP A 125 -8.20 -8.52 1.12
C ASP A 125 -7.12 -7.44 1.28
N VAL A 126 -6.72 -6.78 0.19
CA VAL A 126 -5.82 -5.62 0.25
C VAL A 126 -6.45 -4.49 1.05
N PHE A 127 -7.72 -4.17 0.74
CA PHE A 127 -8.47 -3.16 1.47
C PHE A 127 -8.45 -3.45 2.97
N CYS A 128 -8.83 -4.66 3.39
CA CYS A 128 -8.85 -5.05 4.81
C CYS A 128 -7.48 -4.92 5.48
N ALA A 129 -6.40 -5.29 4.78
CA ALA A 129 -5.04 -5.20 5.32
C ALA A 129 -4.57 -3.74 5.48
N VAL A 130 -4.85 -2.89 4.49
CA VAL A 130 -4.51 -1.45 4.53
C VAL A 130 -5.37 -0.75 5.59
N ASP A 131 -6.65 -1.09 5.66
CA ASP A 131 -7.60 -0.57 6.64
C ASP A 131 -7.14 -0.87 8.08
N ALA A 132 -6.81 -2.12 8.37
CA ALA A 132 -6.29 -2.51 9.68
C ALA A 132 -5.00 -1.76 10.04
N ALA A 133 -4.11 -1.54 9.07
CA ALA A 133 -2.86 -0.80 9.27
C ALA A 133 -3.12 0.68 9.64
N ILE A 134 -4.09 1.32 8.98
CA ILE A 134 -4.47 2.72 9.27
C ILE A 134 -5.16 2.82 10.63
N GLU A 135 -6.14 1.95 10.92
CA GLU A 135 -6.84 1.95 12.21
C GLU A 135 -5.89 1.70 13.39
N THR A 136 -4.97 0.74 13.26
CA THR A 136 -3.96 0.46 14.29
C THR A 136 -3.13 1.71 14.59
N TYR A 137 -2.67 2.41 13.54
CA TYR A 137 -1.86 3.62 13.71
C TYR A 137 -2.65 4.76 14.35
N LEU A 138 -3.92 4.93 13.97
CA LEU A 138 -4.81 5.93 14.59
C LEU A 138 -5.03 5.65 16.08
N GLN A 139 -5.24 4.39 16.45
CA GLN A 139 -5.39 3.98 17.85
C GLN A 139 -4.12 4.25 18.66
N GLU A 140 -2.95 3.86 18.16
CA GLU A 140 -1.66 4.14 18.80
C GLU A 140 -1.46 5.64 19.05
N LYS A 141 -1.82 6.50 18.10
CA LYS A 141 -1.71 7.96 18.27
C LYS A 141 -2.68 8.53 19.29
N ASN A 142 -3.93 8.05 19.32
CA ASN A 142 -4.93 8.51 20.29
C ASN A 142 -4.55 8.15 21.74
N VAL A 143 -3.91 7.00 21.95
CA VAL A 143 -3.43 6.56 23.27
C VAL A 143 -2.29 7.45 23.78
N HIS A 144 -1.44 7.97 22.88
CA HIS A 144 -0.30 8.81 23.24
C HIS A 144 -0.61 10.32 23.36
N SER A 145 -1.87 10.72 23.12
CA SER A 145 -2.36 12.10 23.26
C SER A 145 -3.16 12.36 24.54
N LEU A 146 -3.26 11.36 25.43
CA LEU A 146 -3.82 11.45 26.78
C LEU A 146 -2.70 11.44 27.81
#